data_AF-A0A6G1KZS9-F1
#
_entry.id   AF-A0A6G1KZS9-F1
#
_cell.length_a   1.000
_cell.length_b   1.000
_cell.length_c   1.000
_cell.angle_alpha   90.00
_cell.angle_beta   90.00
_cell.angle_gamma   90.00
#
_symmetry.space_group_name_H-M   'P 1'
#
loop_
_entity.id
_entity.type
_entity.pdbx_description
1 polymer ?
#
loop_
_entity_poly.entity_id
_entity_poly.type
_entity_poly.pdbx_seq_one_letter_code
_entity_poly.pdbx_strand_id
1 'polypeptide(L)' 'AVLVAAQDLSSLPQCGQTCINNMIQIATTEFGCSAGNVTCYCEQPRFGYGVRDCSNEACPSSSDANTAISYGVNYC' A
#
# COMPACT_ATOMS: atom_id res chain seq x y z
N ALA A 1 12.73 15.64 -1.44
CA ALA A 1 12.42 14.27 -1.88
C ALA A 1 12.54 13.37 -0.67
N VAL A 2 11.41 12.88 -0.16
CA VAL A 2 11.35 12.13 1.10
C VAL A 2 11.45 10.64 0.76
N LEU A 3 12.61 10.03 1.02
CA LEU A 3 12.91 8.60 0.82
C LEU A 3 12.18 7.67 1.82
N VAL A 4 11.10 8.13 2.46
CA VAL A 4 10.49 7.47 3.63
C VAL A 4 9.71 6.21 3.28
N ALA A 5 9.23 6.05 2.05
CA ALA A 5 8.44 4.87 1.68
C ALA A 5 9.21 3.54 1.72
N ALA A 6 10.50 3.51 1.40
CA ALA A 6 11.19 2.23 1.20
C ALA A 6 11.65 1.56 2.52
N GLN A 7 12.04 2.35 3.52
CA GLN A 7 12.48 1.82 4.81
C GLN A 7 11.30 1.44 5.71
N ASP A 8 10.20 2.18 5.67
CA ASP A 8 9.01 1.82 6.43
C ASP A 8 8.30 0.59 5.84
N LEU A 9 8.38 0.36 4.52
CA LEU A 9 7.75 -0.80 3.90
C LEU A 9 8.33 -2.14 4.39
N SER A 10 9.66 -2.25 4.50
CA SER A 10 10.30 -3.49 4.94
C SER A 10 10.05 -3.81 6.42
N SER A 11 9.55 -2.84 7.19
CA SER A 11 9.14 -3.03 8.59
C SER A 11 7.74 -3.66 8.74
N LEU A 12 6.95 -3.70 7.66
CA LEU A 12 5.63 -4.30 7.68
C LEU A 12 5.69 -5.83 7.79
N PRO A 13 4.66 -6.47 8.37
CA PRO A 13 4.42 -7.89 8.18
C PRO A 13 4.43 -8.24 6.68
N GLN A 14 4.87 -9.45 6.33
CA GLN A 14 5.00 -9.86 4.93
C GLN A 14 3.69 -9.68 4.13
N CYS A 15 2.53 -9.94 4.75
CA CYS A 15 1.22 -9.72 4.12
C CYS A 15 1.00 -8.24 3.75
N GLY A 16 1.41 -7.31 4.63
CA GLY A 16 1.33 -5.87 4.39
C GLY A 16 2.26 -5.42 3.27
N GLN A 17 3.50 -5.93 3.24
CA GLN A 17 4.42 -5.69 2.14
C GLN A 17 3.81 -6.13 0.80
N THR A 18 3.21 -7.31 0.76
CA THR A 18 2.52 -7.81 -0.44
C THR A 18 1.37 -6.90 -0.84
N CYS A 19 0.51 -6.49 0.08
CA CYS A 19 -0.65 -5.66 -0.24
C CYS A 19 -0.27 -4.28 -0.79
N ILE A 20 0.72 -3.62 -0.19
CA ILE A 20 1.19 -2.33 -0.70
C ILE A 20 1.85 -2.48 -2.07
N ASN A 21 2.73 -3.47 -2.26
CA ASN A 21 3.38 -3.68 -3.55
C ASN A 21 2.38 -4.04 -4.66
N ASN A 22 1.37 -4.85 -4.36
CA ASN A 22 0.30 -5.17 -5.30
C ASN A 22 -0.45 -3.90 -5.72
N MET A 23 -0.79 -3.02 -4.78
CA MET A 23 -1.47 -1.77 -5.12
C MET A 23 -0.59 -0.78 -5.88
N ILE A 24 0.72 -0.75 -5.63
CA ILE A 24 1.66 0.01 -6.46
C ILE A 24 1.68 -0.54 -7.89
N GLN A 25 1.73 -1.87 -8.06
CA GLN A 25 1.67 -2.47 -9.40
C GLN A 25 0.37 -2.11 -10.11
N ILE A 26 -0.78 -2.30 -9.47
CA ILE A 26 -2.10 -1.94 -10.02
C ILE A 26 -2.16 -0.45 -10.37
N ALA A 27 -1.62 0.43 -9.52
CA ALA A 27 -1.59 1.86 -9.83
C ALA A 27 -0.79 2.16 -11.10
N THR A 28 0.32 1.46 -11.31
CA THR A 28 1.17 1.66 -12.50
C THR A 28 0.63 1.01 -13.77
N THR A 29 -0.13 -0.08 -13.66
CA THR A 29 -0.63 -0.82 -14.83
C THR A 29 -2.08 -0.49 -15.19
N GLU A 30 -2.92 -0.15 -14.21
CA GLU A 30 -4.36 0.06 -14.39
C GLU A 30 -4.80 1.50 -14.16
N PHE A 31 -4.18 2.23 -13.22
CA PHE A 31 -4.59 3.61 -12.91
C PHE A 31 -3.82 4.66 -13.75
N GLY A 32 -2.85 4.21 -14.55
CA GLY A 32 -2.06 5.09 -15.42
C GLY A 32 -1.01 5.92 -14.68
N CYS A 33 -0.67 5.57 -13.44
CA CYS A 33 0.33 6.29 -12.67
C CYS A 33 1.75 5.89 -13.08
N SER A 34 2.68 6.85 -13.07
CA SER A 34 4.11 6.53 -13.22
C SER A 34 4.64 5.84 -11.97
N ALA A 35 5.60 4.92 -12.15
CA ALA A 35 6.28 4.28 -11.03
C ALA A 35 6.91 5.32 -10.10
N GLY A 36 6.59 5.24 -8.80
CA GLY A 36 7.03 6.16 -7.76
C GLY A 36 6.21 7.45 -7.64
N ASN A 37 5.19 7.67 -8.48
CA ASN A 37 4.31 8.83 -8.38
C ASN A 37 3.24 8.61 -7.29
N VAL A 38 3.65 8.78 -6.03
CA VAL A 38 2.79 8.61 -4.86
C VAL A 38 1.56 9.51 -4.91
N THR A 39 1.70 10.77 -5.34
CA THR A 39 0.56 11.68 -5.51
C THR A 39 -0.51 11.08 -6.42
N CYS A 40 -0.13 10.53 -7.57
CA CYS A 40 -1.06 9.86 -8.47
C CYS A 40 -1.70 8.62 -7.84
N TYR A 41 -0.91 7.82 -7.11
CA TYR A 41 -1.44 6.64 -6.41
C TYR A 41 -2.55 7.03 -5.43
N CYS A 42 -2.35 8.12 -4.71
CA CYS A 42 -3.20 8.57 -3.62
C CYS A 42 -4.40 9.41 -4.06
N GLU A 43 -4.35 9.99 -5.26
CA GLU A 43 -5.51 10.55 -5.95
C GLU A 43 -6.52 9.48 -6.39
N GLN A 44 -6.15 8.20 -6.36
CA GLN A 44 -7.04 7.08 -6.68
C GLN A 44 -7.60 6.45 -5.39
N PRO A 45 -8.87 6.66 -5.03
CA PRO A 45 -9.46 6.05 -3.83
C PRO A 45 -9.36 4.52 -3.82
N ARG A 46 -9.33 3.91 -5.02
CA ARG A 46 -9.12 2.48 -5.22
C ARG A 46 -7.79 1.97 -4.65
N PHE A 47 -6.76 2.81 -4.56
CA PHE A 47 -5.50 2.45 -3.91
C PHE A 47 -5.73 2.14 -2.43
N GLY A 48 -6.31 3.08 -1.68
CA GLY A 48 -6.61 2.90 -0.26
C GLY A 48 -7.56 1.74 0.01
N TYR A 49 -8.61 1.58 -0.82
CA TYR A 49 -9.52 0.44 -0.71
C TYR A 49 -8.82 -0.89 -0.97
N GLY A 50 -7.99 -0.97 -2.01
CA GLY A 50 -7.25 -2.18 -2.33
C GLY A 50 -6.26 -2.58 -1.25
N VAL A 51 -5.57 -1.62 -0.62
CA VAL A 51 -4.70 -1.90 0.54
C VAL A 51 -5.51 -2.46 1.69
N ARG A 52 -6.65 -1.83 2.03
CA ARG A 52 -7.54 -2.29 3.11
C ARG A 52 -8.08 -3.69 2.85
N ASP A 53 -8.61 -3.92 1.67
CA ASP A 53 -9.28 -5.17 1.31
C ASP A 53 -8.25 -6.29 1.26
N CYS A 54 -7.11 -6.08 0.58
CA CYS A 54 -6.01 -7.04 0.59
C CYS A 54 -5.51 -7.34 1.99
N SER A 55 -5.34 -6.33 2.85
CA SER A 55 -4.81 -6.54 4.20
C SER A 55 -5.75 -7.40 5.06
N ASN A 56 -7.06 -7.18 4.96
CA ASN A 56 -8.05 -7.99 5.68
C ASN A 56 -8.16 -9.42 5.15
N GLU A 57 -7.85 -9.65 3.87
CA GLU A 57 -7.91 -10.98 3.25
C GLU A 57 -6.61 -11.78 3.42
N ALA A 58 -5.45 -11.12 3.31
CA ALA A 58 -4.15 -11.79 3.22
C ALA A 58 -3.39 -11.86 4.55
N CYS A 59 -3.69 -10.97 5.50
CA CYS A 59 -3.01 -10.99 6.80
C CYS A 59 -3.64 -11.99 7.77
N PRO A 60 -2.83 -12.81 8.47
CA PRO A 60 -3.32 -13.87 9.35
C PRO A 60 -3.94 -13.34 10.65
N SER A 61 -3.64 -12.10 11.02
CA SER A 61 -4.17 -11.45 12.21
C SER A 61 -4.71 -10.05 11.90
N SER A 62 -5.70 -9.61 12.66
CA SER A 62 -6.23 -8.25 12.56
C SER A 62 -5.19 -7.19 12.92
N SER A 63 -4.22 -7.51 13.78
CA SER A 63 -3.13 -6.59 14.12
C SER A 63 -2.22 -6.35 12.92
N ASP A 64 -1.86 -7.42 12.19
CA ASP A 64 -1.03 -7.30 10.98
C ASP A 64 -1.77 -6.55 9.87
N ALA A 65 -3.05 -6.86 9.68
CA ALA A 65 -3.92 -6.15 8.75
C ALA A 65 -3.99 -4.65 9.08
N ASN A 66 -4.25 -4.31 10.35
CA ASN A 66 -4.33 -2.92 10.81
C ASN A 66 -2.99 -2.19 10.65
N THR A 67 -1.86 -2.88 10.81
CA THR A 67 -0.53 -2.31 10.59
C THR A 67 -0.34 -1.91 9.13
N ALA A 68 -0.70 -2.79 8.19
CA ALA A 68 -0.65 -2.53 6.76
C ALA A 68 -1.62 -1.43 6.31
N ILE A 69 -2.84 -1.42 6.86
CA ILE A 69 -3.84 -0.38 6.61
C ILE A 69 -3.33 0.98 7.08
N SER A 70 -2.81 1.06 8.30
CA SER A 70 -2.28 2.31 8.87
C SER A 70 -1.10 2.83 8.07
N TYR A 71 -0.23 1.94 7.60
CA TYR A 71 0.84 2.32 6.68
C TYR A 71 0.27 2.88 5.37
N GLY A 72 -0.73 2.24 4.77
CA GLY A 72 -1.37 2.72 3.54
C GLY A 72 -2.00 4.10 3.69
N VAL A 73 -2.56 4.41 4.87
CA VAL A 73 -3.06 5.75 5.20
C VAL A 73 -1.92 6.77 5.31
N ASN A 74 -0.81 6.42 5.97
CA ASN A 74 0.35 7.31 6.09
C ASN A 74 1.10 7.52 4.76
N TYR A 75 0.93 6.58 3.84
CA TYR A 75 1.57 6.64 2.53
C TYR A 75 0.95 7.72 1.62
N CYS A 76 -0.27 8.23 1.88
CA CYS A 76 -1.08 9.00 0.92
C CYS A 76 -1.47 10.47 1.23
#